data_AF-A0A934SW75-F1
#
_entry.id   AF-A0A934SW75-F1
#
_cell.length_a   1.000
_cell.length_b   1.000
_cell.length_c   1.000
_cell.angle_alpha   90.00
_cell.angle_beta   90.00
_cell.angle_gamma   90.00
#
_symmetry.space_group_name_H-M   'P 1'
#
loop_
_entity.id
_entity.type
_entity.pdbx_description
1 polymer ?
#
loop_
_entity_poly.entity_id
_entity_poly.type
_entity_poly.pdbx_seq_one_letter_code
_entity_poly.pdbx_strand_id
1 'polypeptide(L)'
;MSASPSSSSFPHRRIPTAARILALLALSALLHLLAIDWAGGGLSLPRWRSEAPPTVQVELKSAPAAVPIAPPPPPKPQAKAQPKPPPRPKPRRQARVRPPAPPVAVLPPSPPIDAAAPADIAPQPEQTAATPAQGDAAEAAKPQAATPAPSAPVAPETPKAAEAPPPVFRMPPSAELKYEVQALREGQTVYGSGKIAWRSGGTGYEVRGEAGVLFFTLLEFGSRGMVDEHGVAPTIYTEKRFRRSETATHFRREEGLISFSSSTVTYPRHGGEQDRASIVWQLAALGLGEPGRFAPGAQIDVFVAGVRDGETWSMKVQGLEDIDTASGRIRAWHVVRVPRPGSYEQKLDIWLAPERHWYPMRLRWTETNGEYLDMSASSVTPLPPLAPPV
;
A
#
# COMPACT_ATOMS: atom_id res chain seq x y z
N MET A 1 25.34 -24.39 79.96
CA MET A 1 26.49 -24.70 79.09
C MET A 1 25.93 -25.32 77.82
N SER A 2 25.92 -24.54 76.75
CA SER A 2 25.32 -24.87 75.45
C SER A 2 26.31 -25.66 74.58
N ALA A 3 25.83 -26.65 73.84
CA ALA A 3 26.55 -27.27 72.73
C ALA A 3 25.76 -27.04 71.44
N SER A 4 26.34 -26.29 70.51
CA SER A 4 25.84 -26.06 69.15
C SER A 4 26.46 -27.07 68.17
N PRO A 5 25.80 -27.42 67.05
CA PRO A 5 26.29 -28.40 66.10
C PRO A 5 27.29 -27.81 65.08
N SER A 6 28.22 -28.65 64.65
CA SER A 6 29.30 -28.41 63.70
C SER A 6 28.78 -28.25 62.26
N SER A 7 29.13 -27.16 61.58
CA SER A 7 28.94 -26.98 60.15
C SER A 7 30.22 -27.30 59.37
N SER A 8 30.14 -28.27 58.46
CA SER A 8 31.20 -28.64 57.52
C SER A 8 31.27 -27.63 56.37
N SER A 9 32.40 -26.92 56.25
CA SER A 9 32.69 -25.99 55.15
C SER A 9 33.37 -26.71 53.98
N PHE A 10 32.76 -26.67 52.79
CA PHE A 10 33.39 -27.09 51.53
C PHE A 10 34.29 -25.97 50.99
N PRO A 11 35.52 -26.24 50.52
CA PRO A 11 36.39 -25.22 49.96
C PRO A 11 35.94 -24.82 48.55
N HIS A 12 35.43 -23.58 48.40
CA HIS A 12 35.27 -22.96 47.09
C HIS A 12 36.64 -22.63 46.48
N ARG A 13 37.08 -23.43 45.51
CA ARG A 13 38.26 -23.15 44.67
C ARG A 13 37.99 -21.90 43.84
N ARG A 14 38.48 -20.74 44.27
CA ARG A 14 38.41 -19.49 43.50
C ARG A 14 39.35 -19.61 42.29
N ILE A 15 38.78 -19.75 41.09
CA ILE A 15 39.54 -19.68 39.84
C ILE A 15 40.08 -18.24 39.70
N PRO A 16 41.39 -18.04 39.53
CA PRO A 16 41.97 -16.70 39.42
C PRO A 16 41.37 -15.95 38.24
N THR A 17 41.04 -14.67 38.43
CA THR A 17 40.40 -13.78 37.45
C THR A 17 41.11 -13.76 36.10
N ALA A 18 42.43 -13.94 36.08
CA ALA A 18 43.22 -14.07 34.85
C ALA A 18 42.82 -15.29 33.99
N ALA A 19 42.47 -16.43 34.59
CA ALA A 19 42.04 -17.61 33.85
C ALA A 19 40.64 -17.43 33.22
N ARG A 20 39.78 -16.62 33.85
CA ARG A 20 38.47 -16.26 33.28
C ARG A 20 38.61 -15.30 32.10
N ILE A 21 39.51 -14.32 32.19
CA ILE A 21 39.78 -13.38 31.11
C ILE A 21 40.39 -14.12 29.91
N LEU A 22 41.35 -15.01 30.15
CA LEU A 22 41.93 -15.86 29.10
C LEU A 22 40.89 -16.78 28.46
N ALA A 23 39.99 -17.37 29.24
CA ALA A 23 38.90 -18.18 28.71
C ALA A 23 37.93 -17.36 27.83
N LEU A 24 37.61 -16.13 28.23
CA LEU A 24 36.75 -15.24 27.43
C LEU A 24 37.43 -14.78 26.14
N LEU A 25 38.72 -14.46 26.18
CA LEU A 25 39.49 -14.10 24.99
C LEU A 25 39.63 -15.29 24.03
N ALA A 26 39.91 -16.49 24.56
CA ALA A 26 39.97 -17.71 23.76
C ALA A 26 38.61 -18.05 23.13
N LEU A 27 37.51 -17.90 23.89
CA LEU A 27 36.16 -18.11 23.38
C LEU A 27 35.81 -17.09 22.30
N SER A 28 36.15 -15.81 22.50
CA SER A 28 35.95 -14.76 21.50
C SER A 28 36.74 -15.05 20.22
N ALA A 29 38.02 -15.42 20.33
CA ALA A 29 38.84 -15.77 19.18
C ALA A 29 38.28 -17.00 18.43
N LEU A 30 37.83 -18.02 19.14
CA LEU A 30 37.19 -19.20 18.56
C LEU A 30 35.90 -18.83 17.81
N LEU A 31 35.09 -17.92 18.36
CA LEU A 31 33.86 -17.44 17.74
C LEU A 31 34.14 -16.65 16.45
N HIS A 32 35.19 -15.83 16.43
CA HIS A 32 35.61 -15.11 15.23
C HIS A 32 36.13 -16.06 14.15
N LEU A 33 36.91 -17.09 14.53
CA LEU A 33 37.37 -18.11 13.59
C LEU A 33 36.20 -18.90 12.98
N LEU A 34 35.21 -19.27 13.78
CA LEU A 34 33.98 -19.92 13.31
C LEU A 34 33.17 -19.00 12.38
N ALA A 35 33.10 -17.70 12.68
CA ALA A 35 32.40 -16.73 11.82
C ALA A 35 33.11 -16.52 10.48
N ILE A 36 34.45 -16.51 10.46
CA ILE A 36 35.25 -16.41 9.25
C ILE A 36 35.12 -17.69 8.41
N ASP A 37 35.13 -18.87 9.04
CA ASP A 37 34.97 -20.15 8.34
C ASP A 37 33.52 -20.33 7.81
N TRP A 38 32.53 -19.81 8.53
CA TRP A 38 31.14 -19.73 8.05
C TRP A 38 31.01 -18.78 6.86
N ALA A 39 31.64 -17.60 6.90
CA ALA A 39 31.68 -16.67 5.77
C ALA A 39 32.49 -17.20 4.57
N GLY A 40 33.47 -18.08 4.81
CA GLY A 40 34.26 -18.78 3.80
C GLY A 40 33.62 -20.04 3.22
N GLY A 41 32.47 -20.48 3.73
CA GLY A 41 31.73 -21.64 3.24
C GLY A 41 32.17 -23.01 3.78
N GLY A 42 33.02 -23.06 4.83
CA GLY A 42 33.54 -24.30 5.42
C GLY A 42 32.54 -25.08 6.28
N LEU A 43 31.65 -24.38 6.99
CA LEU A 43 30.55 -25.00 7.76
C LEU A 43 29.29 -25.15 6.91
N SER A 44 29.18 -26.27 6.20
CA SER A 44 27.91 -26.72 5.62
C SER A 44 27.06 -27.40 6.69
N LEU A 45 25.92 -26.82 7.05
CA LEU A 45 24.88 -27.54 7.80
C LEU A 45 24.45 -28.79 7.01
N PRO A 46 24.06 -29.89 7.68
CA PRO A 46 23.56 -31.06 6.99
C PRO A 46 22.36 -30.66 6.16
N ARG A 47 22.53 -30.62 4.84
CA ARG A 47 21.43 -30.45 3.89
C ARG A 47 20.47 -31.61 4.12
N TRP A 48 19.38 -31.34 4.84
CA TRP A 48 18.20 -32.21 4.78
C TRP A 48 17.87 -32.37 3.30
N ARG A 49 17.66 -33.62 2.86
CA ARG A 49 17.37 -33.96 1.48
C ARG A 49 16.26 -33.05 0.96
N SER A 50 16.63 -32.00 0.23
CA SER A 50 15.72 -31.39 -0.73
C SER A 50 15.61 -32.41 -1.84
N GLU A 51 14.47 -33.08 -1.90
CA GLU A 51 14.08 -33.81 -3.09
C GLU A 51 14.20 -32.83 -4.26
N ALA A 52 15.04 -33.17 -5.24
CA ALA A 52 15.23 -32.32 -6.40
C ALA A 52 13.85 -32.09 -7.04
N PRO A 53 13.48 -30.84 -7.40
CA PRO A 53 12.27 -30.63 -8.16
C PRO A 53 12.37 -31.48 -9.45
N PRO A 54 11.28 -32.13 -9.88
CA PRO A 54 11.31 -32.92 -11.11
C PRO A 54 11.79 -32.02 -12.24
N THR A 55 12.96 -32.35 -12.77
CA THR A 55 13.51 -31.65 -13.93
C THR A 55 12.64 -32.04 -15.10
N VAL A 56 11.72 -31.17 -15.50
CA VAL A 56 10.98 -31.32 -16.75
C VAL A 56 11.98 -31.08 -17.87
N GLN A 57 12.50 -32.15 -18.47
CA GLN A 57 13.22 -32.05 -19.73
C GLN A 57 12.21 -31.74 -20.83
N VAL A 58 12.19 -30.47 -21.25
CA VAL A 58 11.50 -30.07 -22.48
C VAL A 58 12.42 -30.41 -23.63
N GLU A 59 12.27 -31.62 -24.16
CA GLU A 59 12.87 -31.96 -25.45
C GLU A 59 12.02 -31.31 -26.55
N LEU A 60 12.58 -30.27 -27.17
CA LEU A 60 11.94 -29.60 -28.29
C LEU A 60 12.01 -30.51 -29.53
N LYS A 61 11.02 -31.40 -29.67
CA LYS A 61 10.87 -32.22 -30.86
C LYS A 61 10.48 -31.32 -32.02
N SER A 62 11.46 -30.96 -32.84
CA SER A 62 11.25 -30.25 -34.09
C SER A 62 10.26 -31.04 -34.94
N ALA A 63 9.21 -30.34 -35.42
CA ALA A 63 8.22 -30.93 -36.31
C ALA A 63 8.94 -31.51 -37.55
N PRO A 64 8.52 -32.70 -38.03
CA PRO A 64 9.07 -33.25 -39.26
C PRO A 64 8.88 -32.22 -40.37
N ALA A 65 9.94 -31.99 -41.14
CA ALA A 65 9.90 -31.09 -42.29
C ALA A 65 8.65 -31.40 -43.12
N ALA A 66 7.81 -30.38 -43.30
CA ALA A 66 6.65 -30.48 -44.17
C ALA A 66 7.14 -30.98 -45.53
N VAL A 67 6.64 -32.15 -45.95
CA VAL A 67 6.79 -32.62 -47.32
C VAL A 67 6.29 -31.48 -48.22
N PRO A 68 7.04 -31.05 -49.24
CA PRO A 68 6.59 -30.01 -50.14
C PRO A 68 5.28 -30.45 -50.80
N ILE A 69 4.16 -29.86 -50.39
CA ILE A 69 2.91 -29.99 -51.12
C ILE A 69 3.12 -29.21 -52.41
N ALA A 70 3.07 -29.93 -53.53
CA ALA A 70 3.12 -29.33 -54.86
C ALA A 70 2.05 -28.22 -54.98
N PRO A 71 2.37 -27.08 -55.62
CA PRO A 71 1.41 -25.99 -55.75
C PRO A 71 0.16 -26.45 -56.53
N PRO A 72 -1.04 -25.98 -56.15
CA PRO A 72 -2.27 -26.35 -56.84
C PRO A 72 -2.27 -25.85 -58.29
N PRO A 73 -2.91 -26.58 -59.22
CA PRO A 73 -2.96 -26.20 -60.63
C PRO A 73 -3.73 -24.87 -60.83
N PRO A 74 -3.37 -24.09 -61.85
CA PRO A 74 -3.97 -22.78 -62.09
C PRO A 74 -5.47 -22.89 -62.42
N PRO A 75 -6.29 -21.93 -61.96
CA PRO A 75 -7.72 -21.92 -62.25
C PRO A 75 -7.99 -21.64 -63.73
N LYS A 76 -8.97 -22.36 -64.30
CA LYS A 76 -9.46 -22.14 -65.67
C LYS A 76 -10.07 -20.73 -65.83
N PRO A 77 -9.97 -20.10 -67.01
CA PRO A 77 -10.46 -18.74 -67.23
C PRO A 77 -11.99 -18.69 -67.20
N GLN A 78 -12.56 -17.87 -66.31
CA GLN A 78 -13.96 -17.44 -66.43
C GLN A 78 -14.04 -16.14 -67.23
N ALA A 79 -15.08 -16.06 -68.06
CA ALA A 79 -15.32 -14.99 -69.02
C ALA A 79 -15.52 -13.62 -68.36
N LYS A 80 -14.98 -12.59 -69.01
CA LYS A 80 -14.99 -11.19 -68.59
C LYS A 80 -16.40 -10.60 -68.64
N ALA A 81 -16.89 -10.06 -67.53
CA ALA A 81 -17.99 -9.09 -67.51
C ALA A 81 -17.44 -7.67 -67.77
N GLN A 82 -18.19 -6.86 -68.52
CA GLN A 82 -17.78 -5.54 -69.01
C GLN A 82 -17.69 -4.46 -67.90
N PRO A 83 -16.85 -3.41 -68.10
CA PRO A 83 -16.68 -2.33 -67.12
C PRO A 83 -17.75 -1.23 -67.21
N LYS A 84 -18.15 -0.65 -66.07
CA LYS A 84 -18.90 0.61 -65.96
C LYS A 84 -17.97 1.83 -66.13
N PRO A 85 -18.46 2.96 -66.67
CA PRO A 85 -17.65 4.14 -67.01
C PRO A 85 -17.24 5.00 -65.80
N PRO A 86 -16.15 5.79 -65.90
CA PRO A 86 -15.63 6.61 -64.81
C PRO A 86 -16.29 8.01 -64.74
N PRO A 87 -16.52 8.59 -63.53
CA PRO A 87 -16.88 9.99 -63.38
C PRO A 87 -15.65 10.93 -63.39
N ARG A 88 -15.87 12.12 -63.96
CA ARG A 88 -14.92 13.21 -64.30
C ARG A 88 -14.14 13.84 -63.12
N PRO A 89 -12.98 14.48 -63.42
CA PRO A 89 -12.19 15.24 -62.44
C PRO A 89 -12.79 16.63 -62.11
N LYS A 90 -12.70 17.03 -60.83
CA LYS A 90 -13.08 18.35 -60.31
C LYS A 90 -11.94 19.38 -60.50
N PRO A 91 -12.25 20.69 -60.68
CA PRO A 91 -11.27 21.71 -61.01
C PRO A 91 -10.39 22.16 -59.83
N ARG A 92 -9.14 22.50 -60.20
CA ARG A 92 -8.04 23.06 -59.39
C ARG A 92 -8.43 24.40 -58.77
N ARG A 93 -8.50 24.48 -57.44
CA ARG A 93 -8.65 25.74 -56.69
C ARG A 93 -7.28 26.35 -56.40
N GLN A 94 -7.17 27.65 -56.65
CA GLN A 94 -5.96 28.46 -56.58
C GLN A 94 -5.33 28.50 -55.17
N ALA A 95 -4.00 28.68 -55.16
CA ALA A 95 -3.19 28.90 -53.98
C ALA A 95 -3.67 30.14 -53.21
N ARG A 96 -4.02 29.96 -51.94
CA ARG A 96 -4.22 31.05 -50.98
C ARG A 96 -2.95 31.16 -50.15
N VAL A 97 -2.37 32.36 -50.19
CA VAL A 97 -1.22 32.81 -49.41
C VAL A 97 -1.46 32.54 -47.92
N ARG A 98 -0.45 31.95 -47.27
CA ARG A 98 -0.40 31.64 -45.84
C ARG A 98 -0.19 32.95 -45.04
N PRO A 99 -1.05 33.31 -44.08
CA PRO A 99 -0.77 34.36 -43.12
C PRO A 99 0.33 33.91 -42.14
N PRO A 100 1.17 34.82 -41.62
CA PRO A 100 2.24 34.49 -40.68
C PRO A 100 1.70 34.02 -39.33
N ALA A 101 2.49 33.20 -38.64
CA ALA A 101 2.21 32.66 -37.32
C ALA A 101 2.20 33.75 -36.23
N PRO A 102 1.38 33.61 -35.17
CA PRO A 102 1.49 34.46 -33.99
C PRO A 102 2.78 34.15 -33.21
N PRO A 103 3.37 35.14 -32.51
CA PRO A 103 4.62 34.96 -31.79
C PRO A 103 4.44 34.07 -30.56
N VAL A 104 5.47 33.24 -30.31
CA VAL A 104 5.68 32.48 -29.09
C VAL A 104 5.83 33.45 -27.91
N ALA A 105 4.94 33.36 -26.92
CA ALA A 105 5.14 34.02 -25.65
C ALA A 105 6.26 33.30 -24.89
N VAL A 106 7.38 34.00 -24.69
CA VAL A 106 8.48 33.58 -23.83
C VAL A 106 8.04 33.81 -22.38
N LEU A 107 7.97 32.73 -21.59
CA LEU A 107 7.83 32.80 -20.13
C LEU A 107 9.09 33.48 -19.53
N PRO A 108 8.95 34.42 -18.59
CA PRO A 108 10.11 34.97 -17.87
C PRO A 108 10.66 33.95 -16.85
N PRO A 109 11.97 33.95 -16.58
CA PRO A 109 12.56 33.10 -15.54
C PRO A 109 12.20 33.61 -14.14
N SER A 110 11.85 32.69 -13.25
CA SER A 110 11.70 32.95 -11.81
C SER A 110 13.06 33.26 -11.17
N PRO A 111 13.17 34.26 -10.28
CA PRO A 111 14.40 34.51 -9.53
C PRO A 111 14.56 33.53 -8.35
N PRO A 112 15.80 33.24 -7.91
CA PRO A 112 16.06 32.45 -6.72
C PRO A 112 15.89 33.32 -5.46
N ILE A 113 15.30 32.77 -4.41
CA ILE A 113 15.31 33.40 -3.09
C ILE A 113 16.14 32.50 -2.17
N ASP A 114 17.32 33.01 -1.83
CA ASP A 114 18.16 32.56 -0.73
C ASP A 114 17.68 33.14 0.61
N ALA A 115 18.10 32.44 1.66
CA ALA A 115 17.82 32.59 3.08
C ALA A 115 17.85 34.02 3.68
N ALA A 116 16.91 34.26 4.61
CA ALA A 116 17.19 34.90 5.91
C ALA A 116 15.95 34.82 6.84
N ALA A 117 16.19 34.45 8.10
CA ALA A 117 15.33 34.70 9.27
C ALA A 117 15.99 35.81 10.12
N PRO A 118 15.44 36.23 11.28
CA PRO A 118 14.06 36.62 11.63
C PRO A 118 14.01 38.02 12.30
N ALA A 119 12.82 38.59 12.52
CA ALA A 119 12.59 39.57 13.60
C ALA A 119 11.11 39.64 14.01
N ASP A 120 10.92 39.76 15.33
CA ASP A 120 9.69 39.90 16.12
C ASP A 120 8.66 40.91 15.62
N ILE A 121 7.39 40.68 16.00
CA ILE A 121 6.58 41.57 16.86
C ILE A 121 5.17 40.94 17.02
N ALA A 122 4.82 40.61 18.27
CA ALA A 122 3.45 40.53 18.77
C ALA A 122 2.99 41.96 19.16
N PRO A 123 1.68 42.33 19.17
CA PRO A 123 0.74 41.77 20.13
C PRO A 123 -0.74 41.64 19.65
N GLN A 124 -1.50 40.92 20.47
CA GLN A 124 -2.97 40.76 20.52
C GLN A 124 -3.60 41.91 21.35
N PRO A 125 -4.91 41.87 21.73
CA PRO A 125 -6.19 42.09 21.01
C PRO A 125 -6.89 43.41 21.41
N GLU A 126 -8.01 43.78 20.76
CA GLU A 126 -9.10 44.48 21.45
C GLU A 126 -10.49 44.27 20.80
N GLN A 127 -11.48 44.08 21.67
CA GLN A 127 -12.93 43.95 21.40
C GLN A 127 -13.55 45.30 21.05
N THR A 128 -14.67 45.34 20.32
CA THR A 128 -15.81 46.24 20.62
C THR A 128 -17.09 45.76 19.92
N ALA A 129 -18.16 45.68 20.70
CA ALA A 129 -19.54 45.48 20.26
C ALA A 129 -20.20 46.82 19.92
N ALA A 130 -21.10 46.86 18.93
CA ALA A 130 -22.32 47.70 18.94
C ALA A 130 -23.21 47.48 17.69
N THR A 131 -24.47 47.19 17.95
CA THR A 131 -25.69 47.44 17.14
C THR A 131 -26.54 48.37 18.05
N PRO A 132 -27.55 49.20 17.63
CA PRO A 132 -28.45 49.06 16.48
C PRO A 132 -28.88 50.36 15.76
N ALA A 133 -29.60 50.22 14.65
CA ALA A 133 -30.61 51.20 14.22
C ALA A 133 -31.75 50.50 13.46
N GLN A 134 -32.96 50.64 13.99
CA GLN A 134 -34.24 50.24 13.41
C GLN A 134 -34.79 51.36 12.51
N GLY A 135 -35.63 50.96 11.55
CA GLY A 135 -36.60 51.81 10.85
C GLY A 135 -37.70 50.94 10.24
N ASP A 136 -38.90 51.07 10.79
CA ASP A 136 -40.27 50.80 10.29
C ASP A 136 -40.46 50.78 8.75
N ALA A 137 -41.51 50.20 8.14
CA ALA A 137 -42.64 49.36 8.54
C ALA A 137 -43.34 48.84 7.26
N ALA A 138 -44.26 47.89 7.45
CA ALA A 138 -45.07 47.13 6.48
C ALA A 138 -45.87 47.94 5.45
N GLU A 139 -46.10 47.36 4.26
CA GLU A 139 -47.47 47.13 3.73
C GLU A 139 -47.49 46.03 2.64
N ALA A 140 -48.57 45.25 2.62
CA ALA A 140 -48.78 44.07 1.78
C ALA A 140 -49.78 44.36 0.64
N ALA A 141 -49.50 43.86 -0.57
CA ALA A 141 -50.52 43.55 -1.57
C ALA A 141 -50.04 42.45 -2.54
N LYS A 142 -50.99 41.59 -2.92
CA LYS A 142 -50.86 40.24 -3.49
C LYS A 142 -50.80 40.22 -5.06
N PRO A 143 -50.75 39.05 -5.74
CA PRO A 143 -49.86 38.75 -6.86
C PRO A 143 -50.48 38.97 -8.25
N GLN A 144 -49.63 39.18 -9.26
CA GLN A 144 -50.02 39.20 -10.67
C GLN A 144 -49.38 38.03 -11.42
N ALA A 145 -50.22 37.23 -12.06
CA ALA A 145 -49.86 36.03 -12.80
C ALA A 145 -49.53 36.32 -14.28
N ALA A 146 -48.49 35.61 -14.72
CA ALA A 146 -48.26 34.96 -16.02
C ALA A 146 -48.17 35.77 -17.33
N THR A 147 -46.96 35.71 -17.93
CA THR A 147 -46.78 35.43 -19.36
C THR A 147 -45.67 34.38 -19.51
N PRO A 148 -45.89 33.23 -20.18
CA PRO A 148 -44.90 32.17 -20.33
C PRO A 148 -43.88 32.50 -21.44
N ALA A 149 -42.60 32.40 -21.11
CA ALA A 149 -41.50 32.44 -22.07
C ALA A 149 -41.31 31.06 -22.74
N PRO A 150 -40.92 31.02 -24.03
CA PRO A 150 -40.87 29.78 -24.82
C PRO A 150 -39.79 28.81 -24.33
N SER A 151 -40.18 27.53 -24.26
CA SER A 151 -39.35 26.39 -23.86
C SER A 151 -38.10 26.26 -24.72
N ALA A 152 -36.93 26.33 -24.07
CA ALA A 152 -35.68 25.86 -24.64
C ALA A 152 -35.74 24.32 -24.79
N PRO A 153 -35.19 23.73 -25.87
CA PRO A 153 -35.21 22.29 -26.07
C PRO A 153 -34.41 21.60 -24.98
N VAL A 154 -35.06 20.62 -24.34
CA VAL A 154 -34.48 19.71 -23.35
C VAL A 154 -33.29 19.01 -24.02
N ALA A 155 -32.08 19.34 -23.56
CA ALA A 155 -30.91 18.54 -23.86
C ALA A 155 -31.18 17.11 -23.33
N PRO A 156 -30.93 16.05 -24.10
CA PRO A 156 -31.13 14.69 -23.63
C PRO A 156 -30.30 14.49 -22.37
N GLU A 157 -30.99 14.20 -21.26
CA GLU A 157 -30.38 13.80 -20.01
C GLU A 157 -29.47 12.60 -20.30
N THR A 158 -28.17 12.82 -20.21
CA THR A 158 -27.18 11.75 -20.15
C THR A 158 -27.64 10.81 -19.03
N PRO A 159 -27.85 9.51 -19.27
CA PRO A 159 -28.25 8.61 -18.20
C PRO A 159 -27.20 8.69 -17.10
N LYS A 160 -27.60 9.23 -15.93
CA LYS A 160 -26.82 9.17 -14.70
C LYS A 160 -26.54 7.69 -14.49
N ALA A 161 -25.27 7.29 -14.69
CA ALA A 161 -24.82 5.94 -14.42
C ALA A 161 -25.35 5.57 -13.03
N ALA A 162 -26.13 4.49 -12.96
CA ALA A 162 -26.67 4.01 -11.69
C ALA A 162 -25.50 3.87 -10.72
N GLU A 163 -25.50 4.74 -9.71
CA GLU A 163 -24.45 4.78 -8.70
C GLU A 163 -24.49 3.43 -7.99
N ALA A 164 -23.39 2.68 -8.09
CA ALA A 164 -23.29 1.40 -7.43
C ALA A 164 -23.57 1.60 -5.93
N PRO A 165 -24.27 0.66 -5.27
CA PRO A 165 -24.54 0.79 -3.84
C PRO A 165 -23.22 0.97 -3.06
N PRO A 166 -23.25 1.70 -1.93
CA PRO A 166 -22.05 1.90 -1.12
C PRO A 166 -21.48 0.55 -0.64
N PRO A 167 -20.15 0.43 -0.51
CA PRO A 167 -19.51 -0.80 -0.05
C PRO A 167 -19.90 -1.16 1.38
N VAL A 168 -20.07 -2.45 1.65
CA VAL A 168 -20.33 -2.96 3.00
C VAL A 168 -19.05 -3.48 3.63
N PHE A 169 -18.68 -2.94 4.79
CA PHE A 169 -17.50 -3.35 5.55
C PHE A 169 -17.87 -4.17 6.78
N ARG A 170 -17.12 -5.24 7.05
CA ARG A 170 -17.20 -5.99 8.31
C ARG A 170 -15.80 -6.22 8.84
N MET A 171 -15.54 -5.78 10.06
CA MET A 171 -14.19 -5.90 10.64
C MET A 171 -13.82 -7.37 10.87
N PRO A 172 -12.60 -7.80 10.48
CA PRO A 172 -12.09 -9.10 10.88
C PRO A 172 -12.03 -9.20 12.41
N PRO A 173 -12.19 -10.42 12.98
CA PRO A 173 -11.98 -10.64 14.41
C PRO A 173 -10.58 -10.18 14.83
N SER A 174 -10.44 -9.72 16.07
CA SER A 174 -9.14 -9.29 16.61
C SER A 174 -8.16 -10.47 16.65
N ALA A 175 -6.94 -10.26 16.16
CA ALA A 175 -5.92 -11.30 16.09
C ALA A 175 -4.49 -10.73 16.01
N GLU A 176 -3.52 -11.49 16.50
CA GLU A 176 -2.11 -11.31 16.24
C GLU A 176 -1.67 -12.28 15.15
N LEU A 177 -1.12 -11.73 14.07
CA LEU A 177 -0.50 -12.48 13.01
C LEU A 177 1.01 -12.41 13.18
N LYS A 178 1.67 -13.57 13.24
CA LYS A 178 3.13 -13.67 13.16
C LYS A 178 3.53 -14.00 11.73
N TYR A 179 4.66 -13.46 11.29
CA TYR A 179 5.16 -13.61 9.93
C TYR A 179 6.60 -14.09 9.94
N GLU A 180 6.90 -14.98 9.00
CA GLU A 180 8.25 -15.19 8.52
C GLU A 180 8.57 -14.10 7.50
N VAL A 181 9.74 -13.48 7.64
CA VAL A 181 10.16 -12.35 6.81
C VAL A 181 11.33 -12.79 5.95
N GLN A 182 11.23 -12.51 4.65
CA GLN A 182 12.32 -12.62 3.69
C GLN A 182 12.49 -11.25 3.03
N ALA A 183 13.70 -10.68 3.12
CA ALA A 183 14.02 -9.40 2.50
C ALA A 183 15.19 -9.55 1.54
N LEU A 184 15.09 -8.96 0.35
CA LEU A 184 16.24 -8.77 -0.55
C LEU A 184 16.78 -7.37 -0.35
N ARG A 185 18.04 -7.25 0.09
CA ARG A 185 18.74 -5.98 0.32
C ARG A 185 20.14 -6.06 -0.25
N GLU A 186 20.52 -5.09 -1.08
CA GLU A 186 21.86 -5.00 -1.68
C GLU A 186 22.29 -6.33 -2.35
N GLY A 187 21.34 -7.04 -2.96
CA GLY A 187 21.55 -8.34 -3.59
C GLY A 187 21.64 -9.54 -2.65
N GLN A 188 21.54 -9.35 -1.34
CA GLN A 188 21.55 -10.41 -0.33
C GLN A 188 20.16 -10.68 0.23
N THR A 189 19.80 -11.95 0.37
CA THR A 189 18.56 -12.36 1.04
C THR A 189 18.79 -12.46 2.54
N VAL A 190 18.00 -11.71 3.29
CA VAL A 190 18.00 -11.68 4.75
C VAL A 190 16.69 -12.25 5.25
N TYR A 191 16.76 -13.06 6.31
CA TYR A 191 15.58 -13.67 6.93
C TYR A 191 15.31 -13.04 8.29
N GLY A 192 14.04 -12.97 8.66
CA GLY A 192 13.60 -12.35 9.89
C GLY A 192 12.22 -12.78 10.31
N SER A 193 11.65 -12.00 11.22
CA SER A 193 10.30 -12.21 11.73
C SER A 193 9.56 -10.89 11.84
N GLY A 194 8.24 -10.94 11.74
CA GLY A 194 7.37 -9.81 11.98
C GLY A 194 6.12 -10.22 12.71
N LYS A 195 5.40 -9.23 13.24
CA LYS A 195 4.06 -9.43 13.77
C LYS A 195 3.16 -8.25 13.41
N ILE A 196 1.88 -8.53 13.22
CA ILE A 196 0.83 -7.52 13.09
C ILE A 196 -0.29 -7.91 14.05
N ALA A 197 -0.51 -7.07 15.06
CA ALA A 197 -1.66 -7.16 15.95
C ALA A 197 -2.77 -6.25 15.41
N TRP A 198 -3.91 -6.87 15.09
CA TRP A 198 -5.15 -6.20 14.72
C TRP A 198 -6.17 -6.33 15.84
N ARG A 199 -6.78 -5.21 16.20
CA ARG A 199 -7.86 -5.17 17.16
C ARG A 199 -8.98 -4.27 16.65
N SER A 200 -10.19 -4.76 16.79
CA SER A 200 -11.43 -4.03 16.51
C SER A 200 -12.41 -4.29 17.64
N GLY A 201 -13.19 -3.28 18.01
CA GLY A 201 -14.14 -3.37 19.12
C GLY A 201 -14.87 -2.06 19.38
N GLY A 202 -16.16 -2.16 19.71
CA GLY A 202 -17.04 -0.98 19.80
C GLY A 202 -17.03 -0.21 18.49
N THR A 203 -16.62 1.06 18.56
CA THR A 203 -16.47 1.95 17.40
C THR A 203 -15.00 2.20 17.02
N GLY A 204 -14.05 1.46 17.59
CA GLY A 204 -12.61 1.71 17.44
C GLY A 204 -11.85 0.56 16.79
N TYR A 205 -10.68 0.88 16.25
CA TYR A 205 -9.71 -0.10 15.80
C TYR A 205 -8.27 0.31 16.16
N GLU A 206 -7.40 -0.68 16.19
CA GLU A 206 -5.96 -0.52 16.35
C GLU A 206 -5.20 -1.57 15.54
N VAL A 207 -4.17 -1.12 14.82
CA VAL A 207 -3.16 -1.92 14.14
C VAL A 207 -1.82 -1.59 14.79
N ARG A 208 -1.06 -2.61 15.18
CA ARG A 208 0.36 -2.47 15.53
C ARG A 208 1.17 -3.50 14.77
N GLY A 209 2.19 -3.06 14.07
CA GLY A 209 3.06 -3.93 13.30
C GLY A 209 4.53 -3.69 13.61
N GLU A 210 5.31 -4.76 13.52
CA GLU A 210 6.76 -4.69 13.54
C GLU A 210 7.35 -5.74 12.60
N ALA A 211 8.51 -5.44 12.05
CA ALA A 211 9.33 -6.38 11.28
C ALA A 211 10.80 -6.19 11.64
N GLY A 212 11.53 -7.30 11.77
CA GLY A 212 12.91 -7.29 12.22
C GLY A 212 13.69 -8.52 11.77
N VAL A 213 14.98 -8.50 12.05
CA VAL A 213 15.94 -9.58 11.75
C VAL A 213 16.67 -9.92 13.05
N LEU A 214 16.74 -11.21 13.41
CA LEU A 214 17.34 -11.66 14.66
C LEU A 214 16.74 -10.91 15.87
N PHE A 215 17.56 -10.11 16.56
CA PHE A 215 17.18 -9.32 17.74
C PHE A 215 16.96 -7.83 17.43
N PHE A 216 16.95 -7.42 16.15
CA PHE A 216 16.81 -6.02 15.74
C PHE A 216 15.47 -5.76 15.06
N THR A 217 14.67 -4.85 15.63
CA THR A 217 13.48 -4.32 14.96
C THR A 217 13.88 -3.29 13.90
N LEU A 218 13.49 -3.53 12.66
CA LEU A 218 13.84 -2.68 11.51
C LEU A 218 12.74 -1.67 11.17
N LEU A 219 11.49 -2.04 11.43
CA LEU A 219 10.31 -1.25 11.18
C LEU A 219 9.29 -1.50 12.29
N GLU A 220 8.77 -0.43 12.86
CA GLU A 220 7.58 -0.40 13.71
C GLU A 220 6.57 0.52 13.04
N PHE A 221 5.31 0.13 12.99
CA PHE A 221 4.24 0.96 12.49
C PHE A 221 2.95 0.75 13.29
N GLY A 222 2.10 1.77 13.29
CA GLY A 222 0.82 1.71 13.97
C GLY A 222 -0.24 2.53 13.24
N SER A 223 -1.48 2.10 13.34
CA SER A 223 -2.64 2.88 12.90
C SER A 223 -3.75 2.69 13.91
N ARG A 224 -4.39 3.78 14.32
CA ARG A 224 -5.55 3.71 15.21
C ARG A 224 -6.58 4.76 14.81
N GLY A 225 -7.83 4.45 15.09
CA GLY A 225 -8.93 5.33 14.76
C GLY A 225 -10.29 4.70 15.07
N MET A 226 -11.27 5.14 14.31
CA MET A 226 -12.66 4.72 14.45
C MET A 226 -13.03 3.74 13.34
N VAL A 227 -14.14 3.04 13.53
CA VAL A 227 -14.85 2.33 12.47
C VAL A 227 -16.10 3.13 12.16
N ASP A 228 -16.27 3.55 10.90
CA ASP A 228 -17.45 4.29 10.43
C ASP A 228 -18.05 3.64 9.17
N GLU A 229 -18.98 4.32 8.50
CA GLU A 229 -19.67 3.80 7.30
C GLU A 229 -18.70 3.47 6.15
N HIS A 230 -17.50 4.07 6.14
CA HIS A 230 -16.47 3.80 5.16
C HIS A 230 -15.51 2.69 5.59
N GLY A 231 -15.76 1.97 6.69
CA GLY A 231 -14.87 0.95 7.22
C GLY A 231 -13.90 1.50 8.26
N VAL A 232 -12.61 1.21 8.15
CA VAL A 232 -11.61 1.77 9.07
C VAL A 232 -11.35 3.23 8.73
N ALA A 233 -11.38 4.09 9.74
CA ALA A 233 -11.19 5.52 9.62
C ALA A 233 -10.05 5.98 10.53
N PRO A 234 -8.82 6.08 10.00
CA PRO A 234 -7.66 6.49 10.78
C PRO A 234 -7.83 7.84 11.44
N THR A 235 -7.22 7.96 12.62
CA THR A 235 -7.02 9.24 13.33
C THR A 235 -5.53 9.59 13.41
N ILE A 236 -4.69 8.56 13.56
CA ILE A 236 -3.25 8.69 13.56
C ILE A 236 -2.61 7.41 12.99
N TYR A 237 -1.60 7.63 12.17
CA TYR A 237 -0.63 6.63 11.72
C TYR A 237 0.72 6.98 12.31
N THR A 238 1.49 5.97 12.76
CA THR A 238 2.86 6.14 13.19
C THR A 238 3.78 5.17 12.47
N GLU A 239 5.02 5.61 12.19
CA GLU A 239 6.05 4.77 11.59
C GLU A 239 7.42 5.14 12.17
N LYS A 240 8.17 4.13 12.59
CA LYS A 240 9.53 4.26 13.12
C LYS A 240 10.42 3.21 12.46
N ARG A 241 11.41 3.68 11.71
CA ARG A 241 12.43 2.84 11.10
C ARG A 241 13.68 2.76 11.98
N PHE A 242 14.45 1.70 11.82
CA PHE A 242 15.73 1.57 12.52
C PHE A 242 16.60 2.81 12.36
N ARG A 243 17.10 3.33 13.50
CA ARG A 243 17.92 4.56 13.57
C ARG A 243 17.25 5.83 13.02
N ARG A 244 15.93 5.84 12.86
CA ARG A 244 15.16 7.03 12.48
C ARG A 244 14.18 7.38 13.60
N SER A 245 13.87 8.67 13.70
CA SER A 245 12.82 9.16 14.60
C SER A 245 11.47 8.64 14.14
N GLU A 246 10.57 8.44 15.10
CA GLU A 246 9.17 8.14 14.82
C GLU A 246 8.52 9.33 14.09
N THR A 247 7.68 9.02 13.12
CA THR A 247 6.87 9.97 12.37
C THR A 247 5.39 9.67 12.61
N ALA A 248 4.55 10.71 12.50
CA ALA A 248 3.12 10.60 12.67
C ALA A 248 2.37 11.30 11.54
N THR A 249 1.28 10.70 11.09
CA THR A 249 0.32 11.27 10.14
C THR A 249 -1.03 11.38 10.81
N HIS A 250 -1.59 12.58 10.87
CA HIS A 250 -2.82 12.88 11.59
C HIS A 250 -3.96 13.10 10.61
N PHE A 251 -5.08 12.43 10.87
CA PHE A 251 -6.32 12.55 10.12
C PHE A 251 -7.32 13.33 10.98
N ARG A 252 -7.42 14.65 10.76
CA ARG A 252 -8.19 15.56 11.59
C ARG A 252 -9.60 15.69 11.01
N ARG A 253 -10.55 14.95 11.60
CA ARG A 253 -11.96 14.90 11.13
C ARG A 253 -12.64 16.26 11.21
N GLU A 254 -12.53 16.95 12.35
CA GLU A 254 -13.16 18.26 12.56
C GLU A 254 -12.61 19.34 11.63
N GLU A 255 -11.32 19.28 11.33
CA GLU A 255 -10.65 20.24 10.43
C GLU A 255 -10.75 19.85 8.94
N GLY A 256 -11.24 18.64 8.63
CA GLY A 256 -11.32 18.14 7.27
C GLY A 256 -9.97 18.01 6.55
N LEU A 257 -8.89 17.66 7.27
CA LEU A 257 -7.55 17.59 6.69
C LEU A 257 -6.65 16.47 7.22
N ILE A 258 -5.64 16.13 6.43
CA ILE A 258 -4.54 15.22 6.75
C ILE A 258 -3.25 16.04 6.84
N SER A 259 -2.46 15.79 7.88
CA SER A 259 -1.18 16.47 8.12
C SER A 259 -0.11 15.51 8.61
N PHE A 260 1.16 15.91 8.50
CA PHE A 260 2.31 15.06 8.80
C PHE A 260 3.23 15.72 9.82
N SER A 261 3.84 14.94 10.71
CA SER A 261 4.87 15.47 11.62
C SER A 261 6.20 15.75 10.93
N SER A 262 6.41 15.18 9.73
CA SER A 262 7.68 15.24 8.99
C SER A 262 7.59 16.00 7.67
N SER A 263 6.48 16.70 7.41
CA SER A 263 6.21 17.49 6.20
C SER A 263 5.19 18.59 6.50
N THR A 264 5.29 19.74 5.82
CA THR A 264 4.29 20.83 5.90
C THR A 264 3.15 20.67 4.90
N VAL A 265 3.22 19.67 4.01
CA VAL A 265 2.16 19.35 3.05
C VAL A 265 0.90 18.95 3.82
N THR A 266 -0.26 19.33 3.29
CA THR A 266 -1.56 18.89 3.81
C THR A 266 -2.43 18.41 2.66
N TYR A 267 -3.38 17.54 2.98
CA TYR A 267 -4.39 17.05 2.04
C TYR A 267 -5.78 17.23 2.65
N PRO A 268 -6.82 17.47 1.84
CA PRO A 268 -8.19 17.45 2.34
C PRO A 268 -8.58 16.04 2.80
N ARG A 269 -9.53 15.96 3.74
CA ARG A 269 -10.11 14.72 4.26
C ARG A 269 -11.62 14.75 4.06
N HIS A 270 -12.12 13.82 3.26
CA HIS A 270 -13.51 13.66 2.85
C HIS A 270 -14.19 12.44 3.50
N GLY A 271 -13.43 11.48 4.02
CA GLY A 271 -13.94 10.19 4.50
C GLY A 271 -13.46 9.03 3.62
N GLY A 272 -13.12 7.91 4.24
CA GLY A 272 -12.59 6.73 3.55
C GLY A 272 -11.09 6.78 3.23
N GLU A 273 -10.39 7.89 3.48
CA GLU A 273 -8.93 7.94 3.36
C GLU A 273 -8.25 6.99 4.36
N GLN A 274 -7.15 6.40 3.93
CA GLN A 274 -6.41 5.39 4.67
C GLN A 274 -4.98 5.84 4.93
N ASP A 275 -4.30 5.13 5.82
CA ASP A 275 -2.85 5.13 5.93
C ASP A 275 -2.25 3.80 5.44
N ARG A 276 -0.92 3.73 5.38
CA ARG A 276 -0.20 2.55 4.87
C ARG A 276 -0.43 1.26 5.66
N ALA A 277 -0.84 1.34 6.93
CA ALA A 277 -1.11 0.17 7.75
C ALA A 277 -2.59 -0.24 7.70
N SER A 278 -3.50 0.74 7.76
CA SER A 278 -4.96 0.54 7.75
C SER A 278 -5.49 0.04 6.41
N ILE A 279 -4.88 0.41 5.28
CA ILE A 279 -5.37 -0.01 3.95
C ILE A 279 -5.48 -1.53 3.80
N VAL A 280 -4.57 -2.30 4.37
CA VAL A 280 -4.61 -3.77 4.34
C VAL A 280 -5.87 -4.29 5.07
N TRP A 281 -6.19 -3.68 6.20
CA TRP A 281 -7.35 -4.04 7.03
C TRP A 281 -8.66 -3.51 6.46
N GLN A 282 -8.62 -2.38 5.75
CA GLN A 282 -9.74 -1.88 4.97
C GLN A 282 -10.15 -2.87 3.86
N LEU A 283 -9.17 -3.41 3.13
CA LEU A 283 -9.42 -4.45 2.12
C LEU A 283 -9.90 -5.76 2.74
N ALA A 284 -9.32 -6.17 3.88
CA ALA A 284 -9.80 -7.34 4.63
C ALA A 284 -11.27 -7.15 5.06
N ALA A 285 -11.62 -5.96 5.54
CA ALA A 285 -12.98 -5.63 5.96
C ALA A 285 -13.97 -5.57 4.79
N LEU A 286 -13.55 -5.04 3.65
CA LEU A 286 -14.35 -5.07 2.41
C LEU A 286 -14.61 -6.50 1.96
N GLY A 287 -13.57 -7.34 1.98
CA GLY A 287 -13.68 -8.73 1.56
C GLY A 287 -14.59 -9.53 2.48
N LEU A 288 -14.51 -9.30 3.80
CA LEU A 288 -15.37 -9.98 4.76
C LEU A 288 -16.83 -9.47 4.71
N GLY A 289 -17.03 -8.18 4.43
CA GLY A 289 -18.36 -7.57 4.36
C GLY A 289 -19.08 -7.80 3.04
N GLU A 290 -18.35 -7.74 1.94
CA GLU A 290 -18.87 -7.84 0.57
C GLU A 290 -17.90 -8.61 -0.35
N PRO A 291 -17.76 -9.94 -0.18
CA PRO A 291 -16.84 -10.77 -0.97
C PRO A 291 -16.98 -10.61 -2.49
N GLY A 292 -18.19 -10.29 -2.97
CA GLY A 292 -18.50 -10.13 -4.39
C GLY A 292 -17.77 -8.96 -5.08
N ARG A 293 -17.20 -8.03 -4.32
CA ARG A 293 -16.33 -6.97 -4.87
C ARG A 293 -14.93 -7.45 -5.24
N PHE A 294 -14.51 -8.61 -4.73
CA PHE A 294 -13.27 -9.25 -5.13
C PHE A 294 -13.53 -10.16 -6.32
N ALA A 295 -13.33 -9.59 -7.51
CA ALA A 295 -13.35 -10.31 -8.77
C ALA A 295 -12.06 -10.03 -9.54
N PRO A 296 -11.51 -10.99 -10.31
CA PRO A 296 -10.34 -10.74 -11.14
C PRO A 296 -10.54 -9.52 -12.06
N GLY A 297 -9.60 -8.59 -12.02
CA GLY A 297 -9.66 -7.33 -12.75
C GLY A 297 -10.43 -6.20 -12.05
N ALA A 298 -11.10 -6.46 -10.92
CA ALA A 298 -11.71 -5.40 -10.12
C ALA A 298 -10.66 -4.40 -9.64
N GLN A 299 -11.05 -3.12 -9.56
CA GLN A 299 -10.19 -2.02 -9.15
C GLN A 299 -10.85 -1.29 -7.98
N ILE A 300 -10.07 -1.02 -6.95
CA ILE A 300 -10.49 -0.30 -5.75
C ILE A 300 -9.52 0.86 -5.58
N ASP A 301 -10.01 2.07 -5.84
CA ASP A 301 -9.22 3.28 -5.69
C ASP A 301 -9.44 3.88 -4.30
N VAL A 302 -8.34 4.25 -3.64
CA VAL A 302 -8.36 4.70 -2.25
C VAL A 302 -7.24 5.69 -2.00
N PHE A 303 -7.54 6.83 -1.39
CA PHE A 303 -6.50 7.78 -0.99
C PHE A 303 -5.74 7.25 0.22
N VAL A 304 -4.43 7.13 0.12
CA VAL A 304 -3.55 6.61 1.16
C VAL A 304 -2.49 7.64 1.53
N ALA A 305 -2.46 8.02 2.80
CA ALA A 305 -1.43 8.88 3.36
C ALA A 305 -0.24 8.05 3.89
N GLY A 306 0.96 8.44 3.50
CA GLY A 306 2.23 7.94 4.02
C GLY A 306 2.75 8.79 5.18
N VAL A 307 4.08 8.81 5.31
CA VAL A 307 4.79 9.54 6.39
C VAL A 307 4.97 11.04 6.11
N ARG A 308 4.87 11.45 4.84
CA ARG A 308 5.21 12.81 4.35
C ARG A 308 4.27 13.35 3.29
N ASP A 309 3.57 12.45 2.60
CA ASP A 309 2.74 12.70 1.43
C ASP A 309 1.50 11.78 1.46
N GLY A 310 0.60 11.97 0.50
CA GLY A 310 -0.54 11.11 0.28
C GLY A 310 -0.93 11.09 -1.19
N GLU A 311 -1.54 10.00 -1.62
CA GLU A 311 -1.91 9.78 -3.01
C GLU A 311 -3.01 8.72 -3.15
N THR A 312 -3.74 8.75 -4.26
CA THR A 312 -4.69 7.68 -4.59
C THR A 312 -3.96 6.44 -5.06
N TRP A 313 -4.11 5.34 -4.31
CA TRP A 313 -3.68 4.02 -4.70
C TRP A 313 -4.77 3.33 -5.49
N SER A 314 -4.37 2.69 -6.59
CA SER A 314 -5.24 1.83 -7.38
C SER A 314 -4.95 0.37 -7.06
N MET A 315 -5.83 -0.25 -6.27
CA MET A 315 -5.71 -1.62 -5.83
C MET A 315 -6.42 -2.53 -6.82
N LYS A 316 -5.67 -3.32 -7.57
CA LYS A 316 -6.19 -4.25 -8.57
C LYS A 316 -6.27 -5.65 -8.00
N VAL A 317 -7.44 -6.26 -8.09
CA VAL A 317 -7.66 -7.66 -7.72
C VAL A 317 -7.17 -8.53 -8.88
N GLN A 318 -6.11 -9.31 -8.66
CA GLN A 318 -5.53 -10.17 -9.69
C GLN A 318 -6.31 -11.47 -9.82
N GLY A 319 -6.68 -12.07 -8.70
CA GLY A 319 -7.39 -13.34 -8.68
C GLY A 319 -7.16 -14.10 -7.39
N LEU A 320 -7.74 -15.28 -7.31
CA LEU A 320 -7.59 -16.19 -6.19
C LEU A 320 -6.46 -17.18 -6.50
N GLU A 321 -5.45 -17.26 -5.64
CA GLU A 321 -4.28 -18.12 -5.82
C GLU A 321 -3.95 -18.92 -4.56
N ASP A 322 -3.23 -20.03 -4.75
CA ASP A 322 -2.72 -20.81 -3.64
C ASP A 322 -1.32 -20.30 -3.26
N ILE A 323 -1.16 -19.91 -2.00
CA ILE A 323 0.11 -19.49 -1.42
C ILE A 323 0.60 -20.53 -0.41
N ASP A 324 1.92 -20.73 -0.37
CA ASP A 324 2.56 -21.54 0.67
C ASP A 324 2.92 -20.65 1.86
N THR A 325 2.44 -21.05 3.04
CA THR A 325 2.74 -20.41 4.32
C THR A 325 3.28 -21.46 5.29
N ALA A 326 3.91 -21.05 6.40
CA ALA A 326 4.33 -22.02 7.43
C ALA A 326 3.13 -22.76 8.06
N SER A 327 1.92 -22.20 7.95
CA SER A 327 0.67 -22.85 8.38
C SER A 327 0.05 -23.79 7.33
N GLY A 328 0.75 -24.01 6.21
CA GLY A 328 0.32 -24.84 5.09
C GLY A 328 -0.08 -24.03 3.85
N ARG A 329 -0.57 -24.73 2.83
CA ARG A 329 -1.05 -24.14 1.59
C ARG A 329 -2.43 -23.52 1.81
N ILE A 330 -2.57 -22.24 1.48
CA ILE A 330 -3.79 -21.44 1.73
C ILE A 330 -4.21 -20.76 0.44
N ARG A 331 -5.53 -20.73 0.19
CA ARG A 331 -6.09 -20.02 -0.94
C ARG A 331 -6.44 -18.58 -0.56
N ALA A 332 -5.87 -17.61 -1.28
CA ALA A 332 -5.96 -16.20 -0.96
C ALA A 332 -6.16 -15.32 -2.19
N TRP A 333 -6.91 -14.22 -2.03
CA TRP A 333 -7.07 -13.20 -3.05
C TRP A 333 -5.81 -12.36 -3.13
N HIS A 334 -5.17 -12.35 -4.30
CA HIS A 334 -4.04 -11.49 -4.60
C HIS A 334 -4.53 -10.12 -5.06
N VAL A 335 -4.18 -9.09 -4.31
CA VAL A 335 -4.47 -7.68 -4.61
C VAL A 335 -3.15 -6.95 -4.75
N VAL A 336 -3.03 -6.15 -5.80
CA VAL A 336 -1.80 -5.43 -6.12
C VAL A 336 -2.08 -3.96 -6.22
N ARG A 337 -1.31 -3.14 -5.49
CA ARG A 337 -1.21 -1.72 -5.80
C ARG A 337 -0.48 -1.58 -7.13
N VAL A 338 -1.16 -1.07 -8.15
CA VAL A 338 -0.54 -0.81 -9.46
C VAL A 338 0.23 0.51 -9.38
N PRO A 339 1.58 0.50 -9.51
CA PRO A 339 2.34 1.75 -9.62
C PRO A 339 1.95 2.50 -10.89
N ARG A 340 1.93 3.83 -10.85
CA ARG A 340 1.70 4.60 -12.08
C ARG A 340 2.83 4.32 -13.10
N PRO A 341 2.55 4.17 -14.41
CA PRO A 341 3.60 3.98 -15.40
C PRO A 341 4.66 5.08 -15.34
N GLY A 342 5.94 4.70 -15.27
CA GLY A 342 7.06 5.64 -15.14
C GLY A 342 7.22 6.29 -13.77
N SER A 343 6.42 5.88 -12.76
CA SER A 343 6.62 6.31 -11.38
C SER A 343 7.71 5.50 -10.70
N TYR A 344 8.35 6.11 -9.70
CA TYR A 344 9.27 5.43 -8.79
C TYR A 344 8.55 4.94 -7.52
N GLU A 345 7.31 4.49 -7.68
CA GLU A 345 6.48 4.03 -6.57
C GLU A 345 6.79 2.59 -6.20
N GLN A 346 6.75 2.32 -4.90
CA GLN A 346 6.84 0.97 -4.36
C GLN A 346 5.60 0.15 -4.77
N LYS A 347 5.82 -1.08 -5.21
CA LYS A 347 4.74 -2.04 -5.46
C LYS A 347 4.37 -2.71 -4.14
N LEU A 348 3.07 -2.87 -3.89
CA LEU A 348 2.53 -3.62 -2.76
C LEU A 348 1.64 -4.74 -3.27
N ASP A 349 1.98 -5.97 -2.93
CA ASP A 349 1.18 -7.16 -3.14
C ASP A 349 0.60 -7.65 -1.79
N ILE A 350 -0.68 -7.96 -1.77
CA ILE A 350 -1.44 -8.35 -0.58
C ILE A 350 -2.19 -9.65 -0.89
N TRP A 351 -2.11 -10.63 0.00
CA TRP A 351 -2.87 -11.87 -0.09
C TRP A 351 -3.83 -12.02 1.07
N LEU A 352 -5.13 -11.92 0.78
CA LEU A 352 -6.20 -11.98 1.78
C LEU A 352 -6.90 -13.34 1.70
N ALA A 353 -6.93 -14.11 2.79
CA ALA A 353 -7.48 -15.47 2.77
C ALA A 353 -8.93 -15.51 3.29
N PRO A 354 -9.94 -15.79 2.43
CA PRO A 354 -11.35 -15.82 2.86
C PRO A 354 -11.62 -16.83 3.98
N GLU A 355 -10.97 -18.00 3.92
CA GLU A 355 -11.07 -19.08 4.93
C GLU A 355 -10.34 -18.78 6.25
N ARG A 356 -9.66 -17.63 6.33
CA ARG A 356 -9.00 -17.12 7.52
C ARG A 356 -9.52 -15.70 7.83
N HIS A 357 -10.83 -15.50 7.78
CA HIS A 357 -11.46 -14.20 8.07
C HIS A 357 -10.88 -13.01 7.27
N TRP A 358 -10.42 -13.28 6.04
CA TRP A 358 -9.77 -12.29 5.17
C TRP A 358 -8.47 -11.69 5.74
N TYR A 359 -7.81 -12.38 6.67
CA TYR A 359 -6.53 -11.93 7.17
C TYR A 359 -5.47 -11.85 6.06
N PRO A 360 -4.53 -10.88 6.15
CA PRO A 360 -3.41 -10.77 5.23
C PRO A 360 -2.40 -11.90 5.49
N MET A 361 -2.53 -13.00 4.76
CA MET A 361 -1.67 -14.18 4.93
C MET A 361 -0.31 -14.02 4.25
N ARG A 362 -0.18 -13.07 3.34
CA ARG A 362 1.12 -12.64 2.81
C ARG A 362 1.08 -11.16 2.43
N LEU A 363 2.18 -10.46 2.65
CA LEU A 363 2.37 -9.08 2.24
C LEU A 363 3.75 -8.97 1.60
N ARG A 364 3.83 -8.35 0.42
CA ARG A 364 5.12 -8.12 -0.23
C ARG A 364 5.23 -6.70 -0.72
N TRP A 365 6.23 -5.99 -0.21
CA TRP A 365 6.63 -4.69 -0.71
C TRP A 365 7.82 -4.87 -1.63
N THR A 366 7.76 -4.32 -2.84
CA THR A 366 8.87 -4.33 -3.80
C THR A 366 9.24 -2.90 -4.17
N GLU A 367 10.49 -2.56 -3.93
CA GLU A 367 11.10 -1.28 -4.28
C GLU A 367 11.40 -1.21 -5.78
N THR A 368 11.65 0.00 -6.28
CA THR A 368 11.96 0.24 -7.70
C THR A 368 13.27 -0.39 -8.17
N ASN A 369 14.21 -0.60 -7.26
CA ASN A 369 15.48 -1.30 -7.52
C ASN A 369 15.36 -2.84 -7.48
N GLY A 370 14.14 -3.37 -7.30
CA GLY A 370 13.87 -4.82 -7.23
C GLY A 370 14.09 -5.44 -5.85
N GLU A 371 14.59 -4.67 -4.88
CA GLU A 371 14.60 -5.09 -3.47
C GLU A 371 13.17 -5.32 -2.99
N TYR A 372 13.00 -6.24 -2.05
CA TYR A 372 11.68 -6.52 -1.50
C TYR A 372 11.72 -6.87 -0.03
N LEU A 373 10.56 -6.74 0.60
CA LEU A 373 10.24 -7.27 1.92
C LEU A 373 9.00 -8.15 1.73
N ASP A 374 9.15 -9.46 1.91
CA ASP A 374 8.10 -10.47 1.83
C ASP A 374 7.81 -10.97 3.25
N MET A 375 6.55 -10.90 3.66
CA MET A 375 6.07 -11.34 4.96
C MET A 375 5.02 -12.41 4.72
N SER A 376 5.31 -13.66 5.06
CA SER A 376 4.37 -14.78 4.96
C SER A 376 3.89 -15.19 6.36
N ALA A 377 2.58 -15.22 6.58
CA ALA A 377 2.01 -15.46 7.89
C ALA A 377 2.30 -16.90 8.36
N SER A 378 2.90 -17.03 9.53
CA SER A 378 3.22 -18.32 10.14
C SER A 378 2.20 -18.78 11.16
N SER A 379 1.53 -17.83 11.84
CA SER A 379 0.45 -18.16 12.78
C SER A 379 -0.52 -16.99 12.93
N VAL A 380 -1.77 -17.32 13.28
CA VAL A 380 -2.82 -16.37 13.62
C VAL A 380 -3.37 -16.73 14.99
N THR A 381 -3.21 -15.84 15.96
CA THR A 381 -3.66 -16.04 17.34
C THR A 381 -4.79 -15.08 17.66
N PRO A 382 -5.98 -15.53 18.08
CA PRO A 382 -7.06 -14.63 18.49
C PRO A 382 -6.62 -13.68 19.60
N LEU A 383 -7.03 -12.42 19.49
CA LEU A 383 -6.87 -11.41 20.54
C LEU A 383 -8.23 -11.03 21.11
N PRO A 384 -8.30 -10.56 22.37
CA PRO A 384 -9.51 -9.93 22.87
C PRO A 384 -9.86 -8.70 22.02
N PRO A 385 -11.16 -8.36 21.88
CA PRO A 385 -11.59 -7.18 21.16
C PRO A 385 -10.95 -5.91 21.75
N LEU A 386 -10.91 -4.84 20.96
CA LEU A 386 -10.46 -3.54 21.47
C LEU A 386 -11.42 -3.07 22.56
N ALA A 387 -10.89 -2.68 23.72
CA ALA A 387 -11.70 -2.11 24.78
C ALA A 387 -12.21 -0.73 24.33
N PRO A 388 -13.43 -0.33 24.72
CA PRO A 388 -13.90 1.03 24.48
C PRO A 388 -12.96 2.04 25.18
N PRO A 389 -12.77 3.25 24.63
CA PRO A 389 -12.07 4.31 25.34
C PRO A 389 -12.79 4.57 26.68
N VAL A 390 -12.02 4.64 27.77
CA VAL A 390 -12.50 4.91 29.14
C VAL A 390 -12.86 6.38 29.30
#